data_AF-I4AFN5-F1
#
_entry.id   AF-I4AFN5-F1
#
_cell.length_a   1.000
_cell.length_b   1.000
_cell.length_c   1.000
_cell.angle_alpha   90.00
_cell.angle_beta   90.00
_cell.angle_gamma   90.00
#
_symmetry.space_group_name_H-M   'P 1'
#
loop_
_entity.id
_entity.type
_entity.pdbx_description
1 polymer ?
#
loop_
_entity_poly.entity_id
_entity_poly.type
_entity_poly.pdbx_seq_one_letter_code
_entity_poly.pdbx_strand_id
1 'polypeptide(L)'
;MEVKISNGQNIIQLLFDEFASCLVIEGTALTVNWPDCAGSVGEYYALSDFSSDKRKTLTDRLNQVLIDGVEEQVFDSVKELLELFSNGTYKIHLGKMKLDVCNFMYEGQVKYSENVPMNKRFSGAFYPYPYDKSNIFFTTPNESIDKERVNYYKKQIQNGLRPKTITYELYSPINADFTACYLLDGHHKTKAYIELEIDIPNILITKTEEVNGQTQSILHASAPTLKDFEFEHFFIENDENLENVDFVNDSFLTAKLDEILNKKSKLGIGILKLFLRLDKSDDLKSLNWLIERLKVLSKNQKMGKGLILRYYGFSESLNCDCWTYDEIKNIENFNNWINKTLPNNGYNA
;
A
#
# COMPACT_ATOMS: atom_id res chain seq x y z
N MET A 1 -6.99 -24.53 -9.38
CA MET A 1 -8.34 -24.27 -9.92
C MET A 1 -8.41 -22.82 -10.35
N GLU A 2 -9.12 -22.49 -11.43
CA GLU A 2 -9.35 -21.10 -11.85
C GLU A 2 -10.84 -20.76 -11.70
N VAL A 3 -11.15 -19.57 -11.19
CA VAL A 3 -12.49 -19.07 -10.91
C VAL A 3 -12.60 -17.63 -11.40
N LYS A 4 -13.63 -17.33 -12.18
CA LYS A 4 -13.92 -15.97 -12.63
C LYS A 4 -15.07 -15.38 -11.82
N ILE A 5 -14.84 -14.23 -11.19
CA ILE A 5 -15.84 -13.48 -10.43
C ILE A 5 -16.22 -12.22 -11.23
N SER A 6 -17.51 -12.09 -11.57
CA SER A 6 -18.05 -10.95 -12.31
C SER A 6 -19.05 -10.11 -11.53
N ASN A 7 -19.54 -10.61 -10.39
CA ASN A 7 -20.50 -9.94 -9.51
C ASN A 7 -20.03 -10.02 -8.04
N GLY A 8 -18.73 -9.82 -7.82
CA GLY A 8 -18.14 -9.80 -6.49
C GLY A 8 -18.65 -8.61 -5.67
N GLN A 9 -18.76 -8.80 -4.36
CA GLN A 9 -19.29 -7.78 -3.44
C GLN A 9 -18.30 -6.63 -3.18
N ASN A 10 -17.04 -6.75 -3.64
CA ASN A 10 -15.96 -5.79 -3.39
C ASN A 10 -15.68 -5.53 -1.90
N ILE A 11 -16.02 -6.49 -1.04
CA ILE A 11 -15.71 -6.45 0.39
C ILE A 11 -14.23 -6.69 0.60
N ILE A 12 -13.63 -7.68 -0.10
CA ILE A 12 -12.20 -8.01 -0.02
C ILE A 12 -11.53 -7.62 -1.33
N GLN A 13 -10.52 -6.76 -1.25
CA GLN A 13 -9.77 -6.30 -2.42
C GLN A 13 -8.28 -6.29 -2.11
N LEU A 14 -7.48 -6.49 -3.14
CA LEU A 14 -6.04 -6.26 -3.06
C LEU A 14 -5.75 -5.22 -4.11
N LEU A 15 -5.33 -4.03 -3.65
CA LEU A 15 -4.93 -2.95 -4.52
C LEU A 15 -3.41 -2.98 -4.66
N PHE A 16 -2.92 -2.62 -5.84
CA PHE A 16 -1.51 -2.53 -6.16
C PHE A 16 -1.30 -1.39 -7.16
N ASP A 17 -0.21 -0.65 -7.07
CA ASP A 17 0.16 0.35 -8.09
C ASP A 17 1.64 0.26 -8.46
N GLU A 18 2.20 -0.95 -8.39
CA GLU A 18 3.60 -1.27 -8.72
C GLU A 18 4.62 -0.71 -7.70
N PHE A 19 4.24 0.32 -6.95
CA PHE A 19 4.98 0.85 -5.82
C PHE A 19 4.45 0.27 -4.49
N ALA A 20 3.15 0.33 -4.28
CA ALA A 20 2.52 -0.06 -3.03
C ALA A 20 1.38 -1.04 -3.23
N SER A 21 1.19 -1.96 -2.28
CA SER A 21 0.05 -2.87 -2.25
C SER A 21 -0.71 -2.80 -0.92
N CYS A 22 -2.03 -2.91 -0.94
CA CYS A 22 -2.82 -2.99 0.29
C CYS A 22 -3.93 -4.03 0.20
N LEU A 23 -4.13 -4.77 1.31
CA LEU A 23 -5.33 -5.57 1.50
C LEU A 23 -6.42 -4.65 2.03
N VAL A 24 -7.49 -4.49 1.27
CA VAL A 24 -8.62 -3.62 1.59
C VAL A 24 -9.82 -4.46 1.98
N ILE A 25 -10.42 -4.12 3.12
CA ILE A 25 -11.66 -4.72 3.62
C ILE A 25 -12.69 -3.59 3.78
N GLU A 26 -13.83 -3.71 3.08
CA GLU A 26 -14.91 -2.70 3.09
C GLU A 26 -14.41 -1.26 2.80
N GLY A 27 -13.45 -1.12 1.87
CA GLY A 27 -12.92 0.17 1.43
C GLY A 27 -11.83 0.77 2.33
N THR A 28 -11.48 0.12 3.44
CA THR A 28 -10.36 0.55 4.31
C THR A 28 -9.20 -0.46 4.23
N ALA A 29 -7.97 0.04 4.15
CA ALA A 29 -6.80 -0.83 4.16
C ALA A 29 -6.61 -1.46 5.54
N LEU A 30 -6.47 -2.79 5.57
CA LEU A 30 -6.11 -3.59 6.75
C LEU A 30 -4.59 -3.81 6.86
N THR A 31 -3.86 -3.64 5.76
CA THR A 31 -2.39 -3.70 5.68
C THR A 31 -1.94 -2.86 4.50
N VAL A 32 -0.83 -2.12 4.61
CA VAL A 32 -0.30 -1.27 3.53
C VAL A 32 1.21 -1.52 3.35
N ASN A 33 1.61 -1.97 2.19
CA ASN A 33 2.99 -2.30 1.87
C ASN A 33 3.54 -1.29 0.86
N TRP A 34 4.69 -0.66 1.11
CA TRP A 34 5.38 0.19 0.13
C TRP A 34 6.89 0.28 0.44
N PRO A 35 7.76 0.52 -0.55
CA PRO A 35 9.21 0.69 -0.35
C PRO A 35 9.58 2.14 0.01
N ASP A 36 10.69 2.35 0.71
CA ASP A 36 11.15 3.68 1.17
C ASP A 36 12.31 4.30 0.36
N CYS A 37 12.75 3.61 -0.70
CA CYS A 37 13.74 4.07 -1.68
C CYS A 37 15.12 4.55 -1.17
N ALA A 38 15.56 4.22 0.06
CA ALA A 38 16.93 4.53 0.56
C ALA A 38 17.61 3.38 1.33
N GLY A 39 17.02 2.19 1.25
CA GLY A 39 17.29 1.06 2.13
C GLY A 39 16.08 0.92 3.05
N SER A 40 15.27 -0.13 2.85
CA SER A 40 13.88 -0.22 3.31
C SER A 40 13.66 0.11 4.79
N VAL A 41 13.29 1.35 5.06
CA VAL A 41 12.50 1.79 6.20
C VAL A 41 11.03 1.78 5.82
N GLY A 42 10.45 0.61 6.01
CA GLY A 42 9.07 0.52 6.46
C GLY A 42 8.15 -0.12 5.45
N GLU A 43 7.68 -1.29 5.83
CA GLU A 43 6.50 -1.94 5.26
C GLU A 43 5.52 -1.93 6.43
N TYR A 44 4.30 -1.43 6.21
CA TYR A 44 3.47 -0.88 7.28
C TYR A 44 2.19 -1.67 7.51
N TYR A 45 2.10 -2.31 8.66
CA TYR A 45 0.87 -2.93 9.11
C TYR A 45 -0.01 -1.87 9.76
N ALA A 46 -0.81 -1.21 8.93
CA ALA A 46 -1.84 -0.32 9.41
C ALA A 46 -3.06 -1.20 9.75
N LEU A 47 -3.41 -1.36 11.02
CA LEU A 47 -4.51 -2.22 11.45
C LEU A 47 -5.83 -1.46 11.45
N SER A 48 -6.87 -2.12 10.99
CA SER A 48 -8.23 -1.58 11.08
C SER A 48 -8.86 -1.87 12.44
N ASP A 49 -9.61 -0.91 12.99
CA ASP A 49 -10.39 -1.01 14.24
C ASP A 49 -11.65 -1.89 14.13
N PHE A 50 -11.72 -2.81 13.16
CA PHE A 50 -12.90 -3.66 12.99
C PHE A 50 -13.13 -4.60 14.18
N SER A 51 -14.39 -4.67 14.61
CA SER A 51 -14.81 -5.57 15.69
C SER A 51 -14.59 -7.05 15.32
N SER A 52 -14.27 -7.86 16.33
CA SER A 52 -14.11 -9.31 16.20
C SER A 52 -15.37 -10.02 15.70
N ASP A 53 -16.55 -9.48 16.01
CA ASP A 53 -17.83 -10.15 15.78
C ASP A 53 -18.21 -10.19 14.30
N LYS A 54 -17.98 -9.09 13.57
CA LYS A 54 -18.27 -9.02 12.12
C LYS A 54 -17.37 -9.97 11.34
N ARG A 55 -16.10 -10.12 11.75
CA ARG A 55 -15.13 -11.08 11.19
C ARG A 55 -15.55 -12.53 11.43
N LYS A 56 -16.07 -12.82 12.61
CA LYS A 56 -16.53 -14.15 13.00
C LYS A 56 -17.75 -14.60 12.19
N THR A 57 -18.75 -13.73 12.03
CA THR A 57 -19.96 -14.06 11.24
C THR A 57 -19.65 -14.44 9.79
N LEU A 58 -18.62 -13.85 9.18
CA LEU A 58 -18.21 -14.14 7.80
C LEU A 58 -17.42 -15.46 7.65
N THR A 59 -16.91 -16.05 8.74
CA THR A 59 -15.89 -17.13 8.66
C THR A 59 -16.29 -18.44 9.32
N ASP A 60 -17.37 -18.48 10.11
CA ASP A 60 -17.72 -19.66 10.92
C ASP A 60 -17.92 -20.96 10.09
N ARG A 61 -18.62 -20.91 8.95
CA ARG A 61 -18.82 -22.09 8.07
C ARG A 61 -17.53 -22.53 7.38
N LEU A 62 -16.73 -21.57 6.91
CA LEU A 62 -15.45 -21.82 6.24
C LEU A 62 -14.44 -22.46 7.20
N ASN A 63 -14.42 -22.01 8.47
CA ASN A 63 -13.49 -22.50 9.48
C ASN A 63 -13.56 -24.01 9.70
N GLN A 64 -14.76 -24.58 9.72
CA GLN A 64 -14.92 -26.03 9.89
C GLN A 64 -14.31 -26.79 8.70
N VAL A 65 -14.64 -26.38 7.48
CA VAL A 65 -14.12 -27.01 6.25
C VAL A 65 -12.60 -26.91 6.15
N LEU A 66 -12.01 -25.81 6.62
CA LEU A 66 -10.54 -25.66 6.64
C LEU A 66 -9.85 -26.61 7.63
N ILE A 67 -10.54 -27.13 8.66
CA ILE A 67 -9.94 -28.01 9.67
C ILE A 67 -9.83 -29.45 9.18
N ASP A 68 -10.93 -30.02 8.70
CA ASP A 68 -11.06 -31.46 8.39
C ASP A 68 -11.76 -31.75 7.06
N GLY A 69 -12.15 -30.72 6.30
CA GLY A 69 -12.79 -30.88 5.01
C GLY A 69 -11.86 -31.51 3.96
N VAL A 70 -12.45 -32.31 3.08
CA VAL A 70 -11.77 -32.86 1.90
C VAL A 70 -11.56 -31.77 0.84
N GLU A 71 -10.66 -32.03 -0.10
CA GLU A 71 -10.24 -31.06 -1.12
C GLU A 71 -11.40 -30.42 -1.90
N GLU A 72 -12.40 -31.20 -2.31
CA GLU A 72 -13.58 -30.70 -3.01
C GLU A 72 -14.40 -29.72 -2.16
N GLN A 73 -14.68 -30.07 -0.90
CA GLN A 73 -15.41 -29.21 0.05
C GLN A 73 -14.66 -27.90 0.32
N VAL A 74 -13.32 -27.98 0.42
CA VAL A 74 -12.44 -26.83 0.59
C VAL A 74 -12.57 -25.90 -0.62
N PHE A 75 -12.48 -26.43 -1.84
CA PHE A 75 -12.62 -25.61 -3.03
C PHE A 75 -13.99 -24.95 -3.14
N ASP A 76 -15.08 -25.66 -2.84
CA ASP A 76 -16.42 -25.08 -2.89
C ASP A 76 -16.61 -23.98 -1.85
N SER A 77 -16.08 -24.16 -0.64
CA SER A 77 -16.12 -23.13 0.40
C SER A 77 -15.26 -21.90 0.04
N VAL A 78 -14.13 -22.11 -0.64
CA VAL A 78 -13.31 -21.00 -1.15
C VAL A 78 -14.01 -20.28 -2.30
N LYS A 79 -14.75 -20.97 -3.17
CA LYS A 79 -15.57 -20.31 -4.21
C LYS A 79 -16.64 -19.42 -3.59
N GLU A 80 -17.35 -19.89 -2.56
CA GLU A 80 -18.32 -19.07 -1.82
C GLU A 80 -17.63 -17.84 -1.20
N LEU A 81 -16.43 -18.02 -0.62
CA LEU A 81 -15.63 -16.91 -0.09
C LEU A 81 -15.27 -15.87 -1.16
N LEU A 82 -14.95 -16.30 -2.39
CA LEU A 82 -14.60 -15.41 -3.50
C LEU A 82 -15.76 -14.50 -3.94
N GLU A 83 -17.00 -14.78 -3.54
CA GLU A 83 -18.13 -13.84 -3.76
C GLU A 83 -17.95 -12.53 -2.99
N LEU A 84 -17.18 -12.53 -1.90
CA LEU A 84 -16.83 -11.32 -1.15
C LEU A 84 -15.76 -10.48 -1.86
N PHE A 85 -15.04 -11.04 -2.82
CA PHE A 85 -13.89 -10.39 -3.42
C PHE A 85 -14.32 -9.35 -4.47
N SER A 86 -13.36 -8.58 -4.96
CA SER A 86 -13.54 -7.80 -6.18
C SER A 86 -13.76 -8.69 -7.41
N ASN A 87 -14.23 -8.09 -8.50
CA ASN A 87 -14.26 -8.79 -9.78
C ASN A 87 -12.84 -9.12 -10.25
N GLY A 88 -12.70 -10.27 -10.91
CA GLY A 88 -11.41 -10.71 -11.44
C GLY A 88 -11.34 -12.20 -11.75
N THR A 89 -10.17 -12.62 -12.21
CA THR A 89 -9.81 -14.03 -12.39
C THR A 89 -8.89 -14.45 -11.26
N TYR A 90 -9.31 -15.52 -10.58
CA TYR A 90 -8.66 -16.04 -9.39
C TYR A 90 -8.13 -17.43 -9.66
N LYS A 91 -6.91 -17.71 -9.22
CA LYS A 91 -6.35 -19.06 -9.14
C LYS A 91 -6.29 -19.49 -7.69
N ILE A 92 -6.82 -20.68 -7.41
CA ILE A 92 -6.77 -21.32 -6.11
C ILE A 92 -5.80 -22.49 -6.18
N HIS A 93 -4.82 -22.50 -5.29
CA HIS A 93 -3.82 -23.55 -5.14
C HIS A 93 -3.81 -24.09 -3.71
N LEU A 94 -3.90 -25.41 -3.56
CA LEU A 94 -3.69 -26.09 -2.28
C LEU A 94 -2.24 -26.54 -2.21
N GLY A 95 -1.54 -26.07 -1.18
CA GLY A 95 -0.12 -26.34 -1.00
C GLY A 95 0.29 -26.29 0.46
N LYS A 96 1.56 -25.97 0.68
CA LYS A 96 2.14 -25.76 2.01
C LYS A 96 2.98 -24.49 2.00
N MET A 97 2.90 -23.73 3.09
CA MET A 97 3.87 -22.68 3.39
C MET A 97 4.96 -23.29 4.25
N LYS A 98 6.21 -22.98 3.90
CA LYS A 98 7.35 -23.35 4.72
C LYS A 98 7.41 -22.45 5.96
N LEU A 99 8.00 -22.95 7.03
CA LEU A 99 8.10 -22.20 8.28
C LEU A 99 9.03 -20.98 8.20
N ASP A 100 10.11 -21.08 7.43
CA ASP A 100 11.12 -20.04 7.26
C ASP A 100 10.54 -18.73 6.69
N VAL A 101 9.47 -18.85 5.91
CA VAL A 101 8.76 -17.71 5.29
C VAL A 101 7.58 -17.19 6.12
N CYS A 102 7.25 -17.86 7.22
CA CYS A 102 6.13 -17.53 8.11
C CYS A 102 6.62 -16.93 9.42
N ASN A 103 7.28 -15.77 9.36
CA ASN A 103 7.68 -15.05 10.56
C ASN A 103 6.64 -14.00 10.93
N PHE A 104 6.11 -14.10 12.15
CA PHE A 104 5.42 -12.97 12.75
C PHE A 104 6.44 -11.85 12.91
N MET A 105 6.33 -10.86 12.04
CA MET A 105 7.06 -9.61 12.13
C MET A 105 6.79 -9.00 13.51
N TYR A 106 7.78 -9.08 14.40
CA TYR A 106 7.65 -8.53 15.74
C TYR A 106 7.84 -7.02 15.67
N GLU A 107 6.93 -6.30 16.32
CA GLU A 107 6.96 -4.83 16.55
C GLU A 107 8.28 -4.33 17.18
N GLY A 108 9.16 -5.23 17.65
CA GLY A 108 10.47 -4.94 18.22
C GLY A 108 11.68 -5.09 17.29
N GLN A 109 11.51 -5.46 16.01
CA GLN A 109 12.67 -5.53 15.10
C GLN A 109 13.16 -4.14 14.68
N VAL A 110 12.28 -3.13 14.67
CA VAL A 110 12.67 -1.76 14.40
C VAL A 110 13.18 -1.10 15.68
N LYS A 111 14.51 -1.04 15.82
CA LYS A 111 15.15 -0.32 16.92
C LYS A 111 15.17 1.17 16.60
N TYR A 112 14.22 1.90 17.15
CA TYR A 112 14.25 3.36 17.11
C TYR A 112 15.32 3.91 18.05
N SER A 113 16.01 4.97 17.62
CA SER A 113 16.77 5.81 18.53
C SER A 113 15.83 6.39 19.60
N GLU A 114 16.32 6.55 20.84
CA GLU A 114 15.57 7.19 21.92
C GLU A 114 15.10 8.61 21.55
N ASN A 115 15.80 9.25 20.61
CA ASN A 115 15.49 10.60 20.10
C ASN A 115 14.28 10.65 19.16
N VAL A 116 13.75 9.50 18.71
CA VAL A 116 12.54 9.46 17.87
C VAL A 116 11.30 9.40 18.77
N PRO A 117 10.43 10.43 18.76
CA PRO A 117 9.20 10.44 19.54
C PRO A 117 8.30 9.25 19.17
N MET A 118 7.61 8.64 20.14
CA MET A 118 6.75 7.47 19.91
C MET A 118 5.68 7.72 18.82
N ASN A 119 5.09 8.92 18.81
CA ASN A 119 4.10 9.34 17.81
C ASN A 119 4.70 9.62 16.42
N LYS A 120 6.02 9.47 16.26
CA LYS A 120 6.77 9.51 15.00
C LYS A 120 7.52 8.21 14.72
N ARG A 121 7.25 7.16 15.51
CA ARG A 121 7.75 5.81 15.25
C ARG A 121 6.76 5.11 14.35
N PHE A 122 7.29 4.55 13.29
CA PHE A 122 6.54 3.73 12.37
C PHE A 122 6.08 2.43 13.04
N SER A 123 4.98 1.87 12.55
CA SER A 123 4.39 0.65 13.13
C SER A 123 5.18 -0.63 12.80
N GLY A 124 6.06 -0.63 11.78
CA GLY A 124 6.93 -1.75 11.43
C GLY A 124 7.90 -1.43 10.28
N ALA A 125 8.91 -2.28 10.07
CA ALA A 125 9.80 -2.26 8.90
C ALA A 125 10.46 -3.64 8.70
N PHE A 126 10.63 -4.07 7.45
CA PHE A 126 11.57 -5.14 7.10
C PHE A 126 12.40 -4.79 5.87
N TYR A 127 13.38 -5.65 5.59
CA TYR A 127 14.13 -5.62 4.34
C TYR A 127 13.84 -6.91 3.61
N PRO A 128 13.14 -6.88 2.45
CA PRO A 128 13.00 -8.07 1.63
C PRO A 128 14.40 -8.48 1.19
N TYR A 129 14.96 -9.49 1.86
CA TYR A 129 16.26 -10.01 1.46
C TYR A 129 16.11 -10.53 0.03
N PRO A 130 17.02 -10.21 -0.90
CA PRO A 130 16.83 -10.42 -2.35
C PRO A 130 16.64 -11.89 -2.79
N TYR A 131 16.64 -12.84 -1.86
CA TYR A 131 16.43 -14.26 -2.10
C TYR A 131 15.16 -14.83 -1.45
N ASP A 132 14.43 -14.05 -0.65
CA ASP A 132 13.26 -14.54 0.10
C ASP A 132 11.98 -13.87 -0.42
N LYS A 133 11.53 -14.32 -1.60
CA LYS A 133 10.33 -13.85 -2.31
C LYS A 133 9.01 -14.26 -1.62
N SER A 134 9.00 -14.44 -0.31
CA SER A 134 7.91 -15.18 0.36
C SER A 134 7.49 -14.64 1.71
N ASN A 135 7.77 -13.37 2.03
CA ASN A 135 7.24 -12.80 3.27
C ASN A 135 5.71 -12.77 3.25
N ILE A 136 5.10 -13.49 4.20
CA ILE A 136 3.66 -13.54 4.39
C ILE A 136 3.24 -12.46 5.40
N PHE A 137 2.35 -11.60 4.96
CA PHE A 137 1.87 -10.46 5.71
C PHE A 137 0.70 -10.87 6.60
N PHE A 138 0.95 -10.92 7.90
CA PHE A 138 -0.07 -11.18 8.90
C PHE A 138 -1.02 -9.98 9.01
N THR A 139 -2.31 -10.23 8.76
CA THR A 139 -3.38 -9.21 8.85
C THR A 139 -3.96 -9.05 10.27
N THR A 140 -3.27 -9.56 11.29
CA THR A 140 -3.64 -9.46 12.71
C THR A 140 -2.35 -9.41 13.54
N PRO A 141 -2.24 -8.53 14.55
CA PRO A 141 -1.02 -8.39 15.33
C PRO A 141 -0.80 -9.59 16.24
N ASN A 142 0.47 -9.88 16.56
CA ASN A 142 0.84 -11.02 17.39
C ASN A 142 0.24 -10.94 18.82
N GLU A 143 0.02 -9.73 19.35
CA GLU A 143 -0.65 -9.53 20.65
C GLU A 143 -2.15 -9.87 20.64
N SER A 144 -2.79 -9.84 19.47
CA SER A 144 -4.19 -10.28 19.30
C SER A 144 -4.32 -11.80 19.10
N ILE A 145 -3.21 -12.55 19.15
CA ILE A 145 -3.22 -14.01 19.04
C ILE A 145 -3.63 -14.62 20.38
N ASP A 146 -4.80 -15.24 20.41
CA ASP A 146 -5.34 -15.96 21.55
C ASP A 146 -4.60 -17.28 21.78
N LYS A 147 -3.92 -17.38 22.93
CA LYS A 147 -3.16 -18.57 23.35
C LYS A 147 -4.04 -19.80 23.49
N GLU A 148 -5.29 -19.68 23.94
CA GLU A 148 -6.20 -20.82 24.06
C GLU A 148 -6.59 -21.35 22.69
N ARG A 149 -6.80 -20.45 21.72
CA ARG A 149 -7.08 -20.84 20.34
C ARG A 149 -5.86 -21.48 19.66
N VAL A 150 -4.65 -21.00 19.94
CA VAL A 150 -3.39 -21.66 19.50
C VAL A 150 -3.30 -23.06 20.10
N ASN A 151 -3.50 -23.22 21.41
CA ASN A 151 -3.47 -24.52 22.09
C ASN A 151 -4.52 -25.49 21.54
N TYR A 152 -5.72 -24.99 21.23
CA TYR A 152 -6.75 -25.77 20.55
C TYR A 152 -6.24 -26.32 19.21
N TYR A 153 -5.67 -25.48 18.34
CA TYR A 153 -5.15 -25.94 17.05
C TYR A 153 -3.94 -26.88 17.20
N LYS A 154 -3.06 -26.66 18.18
CA LYS A 154 -1.96 -27.60 18.47
C LYS A 154 -2.48 -29.01 18.75
N LYS A 155 -3.53 -29.12 19.59
CA LYS A 155 -4.17 -30.42 19.87
C LYS A 155 -4.75 -31.05 18.61
N GLN A 156 -5.43 -30.27 17.76
CA GLN A 156 -5.96 -30.78 16.48
C GLN A 156 -4.84 -31.31 15.58
N ILE A 157 -3.74 -30.56 15.45
CA ILE A 157 -2.58 -30.92 14.61
C ILE A 157 -1.90 -32.19 15.12
N GLN A 158 -1.70 -32.29 16.44
CA GLN A 158 -1.12 -33.46 17.11
C GLN A 158 -1.99 -34.71 16.95
N ASN A 159 -3.32 -34.55 16.91
CA ASN A 159 -4.27 -35.63 16.62
C ASN A 159 -4.33 -36.03 15.14
N GLY A 160 -3.46 -35.48 14.28
CA GLY A 160 -3.34 -35.84 12.87
C GLY A 160 -4.14 -34.95 11.92
N LEU A 161 -4.97 -34.02 12.42
CA LEU A 161 -5.65 -33.07 11.55
C LEU A 161 -4.67 -32.06 10.96
N ARG A 162 -5.07 -31.42 9.86
CA ARG A 162 -4.24 -30.45 9.15
C ARG A 162 -5.05 -29.19 8.82
N PRO A 163 -5.41 -28.38 9.83
CA PRO A 163 -6.09 -27.11 9.60
C PRO A 163 -5.36 -26.24 8.60
N LYS A 164 -6.06 -25.76 7.58
CA LYS A 164 -5.52 -24.97 6.47
C LYS A 164 -5.62 -23.48 6.76
N THR A 165 -4.62 -22.73 6.32
CA THR A 165 -4.61 -21.26 6.25
C THR A 165 -5.09 -20.77 4.89
N ILE A 166 -5.45 -19.49 4.79
CA ILE A 166 -5.75 -18.84 3.52
C ILE A 166 -4.82 -17.64 3.34
N THR A 167 -4.15 -17.60 2.19
CA THR A 167 -3.31 -16.49 1.77
C THR A 167 -3.81 -15.91 0.46
N TYR A 168 -3.53 -14.63 0.24
CA TYR A 168 -4.00 -13.89 -0.92
C TYR A 168 -2.93 -12.94 -1.46
N GLU A 169 -2.70 -13.01 -2.77
CA GLU A 169 -1.76 -12.17 -3.49
C GLU A 169 -2.35 -11.74 -4.84
N LEU A 170 -1.78 -10.70 -5.43
CA LEU A 170 -2.08 -10.27 -6.78
C LEU A 170 -0.84 -10.42 -7.66
N TYR A 171 -1.04 -10.95 -8.85
CA TYR A 171 -0.06 -11.02 -9.92
C TYR A 171 -0.36 -9.96 -10.99
N SER A 172 0.60 -9.07 -11.23
CA SER A 172 0.56 -8.10 -12.33
C SER A 172 1.25 -8.71 -13.56
N PRO A 173 0.53 -8.97 -14.66
CA PRO A 173 1.15 -9.48 -15.88
C PRO A 173 2.02 -8.44 -16.60
N ILE A 174 1.85 -7.13 -16.28
CA ILE A 174 2.58 -6.03 -16.93
C ILE A 174 4.07 -6.09 -16.55
N ASN A 175 4.36 -6.21 -15.25
CA ASN A 175 5.73 -6.25 -14.74
C ASN A 175 6.21 -7.66 -14.35
N ALA A 176 5.35 -8.67 -14.53
CA ALA A 176 5.58 -10.03 -14.05
C ALA A 176 5.90 -10.12 -12.54
N ASP A 177 5.36 -9.17 -11.78
CA ASP A 177 5.56 -9.03 -10.35
C ASP A 177 4.33 -9.46 -9.56
N PHE A 178 4.60 -9.85 -8.32
CA PHE A 178 3.59 -10.16 -7.33
C PHE A 178 3.58 -9.07 -6.27
N THR A 179 2.39 -8.82 -5.73
CA THR A 179 2.30 -8.09 -4.47
C THR A 179 2.90 -8.91 -3.34
N ALA A 180 2.99 -8.28 -2.17
CA ALA A 180 3.02 -9.01 -0.92
C ALA A 180 1.93 -10.10 -0.86
N CYS A 181 2.23 -11.21 -0.18
CA CYS A 181 1.28 -12.29 0.08
C CYS A 181 0.63 -12.06 1.45
N TYR A 182 -0.69 -11.91 1.53
CA TYR A 182 -1.39 -11.57 2.78
C TYR A 182 -2.09 -12.79 3.38
N LEU A 183 -1.90 -13.03 4.68
CA LEU A 183 -2.64 -14.06 5.42
C LEU A 183 -4.05 -13.55 5.72
N LEU A 184 -5.05 -14.06 5.00
CA LEU A 184 -6.46 -13.70 5.21
C LEU A 184 -7.07 -14.42 6.42
N ASP A 185 -6.77 -15.71 6.56
CA ASP A 185 -7.23 -16.53 7.69
C ASP A 185 -6.15 -17.48 8.16
N GLY A 186 -6.18 -17.77 9.47
CA GLY A 186 -5.38 -18.81 10.08
C GLY A 186 -4.17 -18.29 10.83
N HIS A 187 -4.19 -17.08 11.38
CA HIS A 187 -3.10 -16.53 12.21
C HIS A 187 -2.81 -17.42 13.43
N HIS A 188 -3.86 -17.84 14.15
CA HIS A 188 -3.73 -18.80 15.27
C HIS A 188 -3.25 -20.19 14.81
N LYS A 189 -3.68 -20.65 13.63
CA LYS A 189 -3.25 -21.93 13.05
C LYS A 189 -1.77 -21.88 12.72
N THR A 190 -1.34 -20.80 12.06
CA THR A 190 0.06 -20.50 11.70
C THR A 190 0.93 -20.50 12.95
N LYS A 191 0.52 -19.80 14.02
CA LYS A 191 1.26 -19.80 15.28
C LYS A 191 1.39 -21.21 15.88
N ALA A 192 0.32 -22.00 15.85
CA ALA A 192 0.35 -23.39 16.33
C ALA A 192 1.33 -24.27 15.52
N TYR A 193 1.35 -24.14 14.20
CA TYR A 193 2.30 -24.85 13.33
C TYR A 193 3.75 -24.42 13.57
N ILE A 194 4.01 -23.12 13.71
CA ILE A 194 5.34 -22.60 14.05
C ILE A 194 5.83 -23.19 15.38
N GLU A 195 5.00 -23.22 16.41
CA GLU A 195 5.35 -23.80 17.72
C GLU A 195 5.51 -25.33 17.71
N LEU A 196 4.98 -26.00 16.70
CA LEU A 196 5.13 -27.45 16.50
C LEU A 196 6.24 -27.79 15.51
N GLU A 197 6.85 -26.79 14.87
CA GLU A 197 7.87 -26.96 13.82
C GLU A 197 7.38 -27.84 12.65
N ILE A 198 6.14 -27.60 12.21
CA ILE A 198 5.51 -28.31 11.09
C ILE A 198 5.12 -27.32 9.98
N ASP A 199 5.45 -27.63 8.72
CA ASP A 199 4.97 -26.85 7.55
C ASP A 199 3.45 -26.68 7.54
N ILE A 200 3.00 -25.51 7.10
CA ILE A 200 1.61 -25.07 7.24
C ILE A 200 0.82 -25.43 5.98
N PRO A 201 -0.21 -26.30 6.05
CA PRO A 201 -1.14 -26.50 4.95
C PRO A 201 -1.83 -25.19 4.60
N ASN A 202 -1.81 -24.82 3.32
CA ASN A 202 -2.24 -23.49 2.89
C ASN A 202 -3.09 -23.53 1.62
N ILE A 203 -4.03 -22.61 1.54
CA ILE A 203 -4.78 -22.25 0.35
C ILE A 203 -4.23 -20.91 -0.13
N LEU A 204 -3.57 -20.90 -1.28
CA LEU A 204 -3.15 -19.69 -1.95
C LEU A 204 -4.22 -19.27 -2.95
N ILE A 205 -4.72 -18.06 -2.79
CA ILE A 205 -5.56 -17.36 -3.75
C ILE A 205 -4.67 -16.36 -4.47
N THR A 206 -4.60 -16.42 -5.79
CA THR A 206 -3.86 -15.46 -6.62
C THR A 206 -4.85 -14.76 -7.54
N LYS A 207 -5.00 -13.45 -7.43
CA LYS A 207 -5.72 -12.64 -8.43
C LYS A 207 -4.77 -12.30 -9.56
N THR A 208 -5.21 -12.39 -10.80
CA THR A 208 -4.48 -11.84 -11.95
C THR A 208 -5.21 -10.60 -12.44
N GLU A 209 -4.52 -9.47 -12.48
CA GLU A 209 -5.08 -8.18 -12.86
C GLU A 209 -4.03 -7.30 -13.51
N GLU A 210 -4.39 -6.57 -14.57
CA GLU A 210 -3.56 -5.51 -15.14
C GLU A 210 -3.65 -4.28 -14.25
N VAL A 211 -2.51 -3.88 -13.70
CA VAL A 211 -2.46 -2.98 -12.55
C VAL A 211 -2.16 -1.57 -13.04
N ASN A 212 -3.19 -0.87 -13.52
CA ASN A 212 -3.07 0.51 -13.98
C ASN A 212 -4.02 1.43 -13.19
N GLY A 213 -3.49 2.51 -12.62
CA GLY A 213 -4.28 3.61 -12.08
C GLY A 213 -4.96 3.37 -10.72
N GLN A 214 -4.44 2.49 -9.87
CA GLN A 214 -5.04 2.23 -8.55
C GLN A 214 -4.52 3.15 -7.43
N THR A 215 -3.53 4.01 -7.69
CA THR A 215 -2.88 4.88 -6.69
C THR A 215 -3.87 5.73 -5.91
N GLN A 216 -4.87 6.33 -6.57
CA GLN A 216 -5.90 7.11 -5.88
C GLN A 216 -6.68 6.25 -4.88
N SER A 217 -7.10 5.05 -5.27
CA SER A 217 -7.80 4.11 -4.40
C SER A 217 -6.92 3.65 -3.23
N ILE A 218 -5.63 3.43 -3.45
CA ILE A 218 -4.68 3.06 -2.40
C ILE A 218 -4.51 4.21 -1.40
N LEU A 219 -4.35 5.45 -1.86
CA LEU A 219 -4.25 6.63 -1.00
C LEU A 219 -5.52 6.81 -0.15
N HIS A 220 -6.71 6.63 -0.72
CA HIS A 220 -7.97 6.67 0.05
C HIS A 220 -8.07 5.55 1.06
N ALA A 221 -7.79 4.32 0.65
CA ALA A 221 -7.92 3.16 1.53
C ALA A 221 -6.91 3.19 2.68
N SER A 222 -5.70 3.73 2.45
CA SER A 222 -4.62 3.76 3.45
C SER A 222 -4.72 4.91 4.44
N ALA A 223 -5.31 6.04 4.05
CA ALA A 223 -5.36 7.25 4.88
C ALA A 223 -6.00 7.07 6.27
N PRO A 224 -7.14 6.36 6.44
CA PRO A 224 -7.73 6.16 7.75
C PRO A 224 -6.86 5.31 8.69
N THR A 225 -5.97 4.51 8.12
CA THR A 225 -5.22 3.49 8.86
C THR A 225 -3.81 3.95 9.22
N LEU A 226 -3.20 4.80 8.39
CA LEU A 226 -1.86 5.35 8.62
C LEU A 226 -1.90 6.57 9.54
N LYS A 227 -0.89 6.74 10.40
CA LYS A 227 -0.69 8.00 11.14
C LYS A 227 -0.36 9.11 10.13
N ASP A 228 -0.65 10.37 10.47
CA ASP A 228 -0.45 11.51 9.56
C ASP A 228 0.95 11.56 8.92
N PHE A 229 2.01 11.35 9.71
CA PHE A 229 3.38 11.38 9.19
C PHE A 229 3.71 10.15 8.30
N GLU A 230 3.07 9.01 8.55
CA GLU A 230 3.23 7.78 7.76
C GLU A 230 2.55 7.96 6.40
N PHE A 231 1.32 8.49 6.41
CA PHE A 231 0.61 8.82 5.17
C PHE A 231 1.34 9.88 4.36
N GLU A 232 1.86 10.93 5.02
CA GLU A 232 2.66 11.95 4.35
C GLU A 232 3.93 11.36 3.70
N HIS A 233 4.61 10.45 4.40
CA HIS A 233 5.76 9.72 3.85
C HIS A 233 5.34 8.85 2.66
N PHE A 234 4.32 8.01 2.82
CA PHE A 234 3.78 7.16 1.77
C PHE A 234 3.42 7.96 0.50
N PHE A 235 2.69 9.06 0.67
CA PHE A 235 2.26 9.92 -0.41
C PHE A 235 3.46 10.47 -1.19
N ILE A 236 4.50 10.95 -0.48
CA ILE A 236 5.67 11.56 -1.12
C ILE A 236 6.54 10.53 -1.82
N GLU A 237 6.71 9.34 -1.25
CA GLU A 237 7.56 8.31 -1.86
C GLU A 237 6.86 7.61 -3.03
N ASN A 238 5.53 7.59 -3.08
CA ASN A 238 4.75 7.12 -4.23
C ASN A 238 4.72 8.13 -5.40
N ASP A 239 5.77 8.95 -5.52
CA ASP A 239 5.82 10.15 -6.37
C ASP A 239 5.50 9.85 -7.83
N GLU A 240 6.12 8.82 -8.41
CA GLU A 240 5.99 8.51 -9.84
C GLU A 240 4.54 8.21 -10.25
N ASN A 241 3.74 7.70 -9.32
CA ASN A 241 2.34 7.38 -9.55
C ASN A 241 1.39 8.57 -9.35
N LEU A 242 1.83 9.64 -8.67
CA LEU A 242 1.00 10.82 -8.40
C LEU A 242 0.60 11.57 -9.68
N GLU A 243 1.38 11.45 -10.76
CA GLU A 243 1.07 12.10 -12.05
C GLU A 243 -0.34 11.73 -12.53
N ASN A 244 -0.78 10.49 -12.32
CA ASN A 244 -2.03 9.96 -12.87
C ASN A 244 -3.24 10.12 -11.94
N VAL A 245 -3.05 10.58 -10.70
CA VAL A 245 -4.14 10.78 -9.75
C VAL A 245 -5.03 11.96 -10.19
N ASP A 246 -6.35 11.80 -10.04
CA ASP A 246 -7.33 12.85 -10.33
C ASP A 246 -7.52 13.78 -9.13
N PHE A 247 -6.49 14.57 -8.83
CA PHE A 247 -6.56 15.57 -7.78
C PHE A 247 -7.65 16.62 -8.04
N VAL A 248 -7.93 16.94 -9.30
CA VAL A 248 -8.88 18.01 -9.68
C VAL A 248 -10.29 17.70 -9.17
N ASN A 249 -10.67 16.43 -9.13
CA ASN A 249 -11.97 15.97 -8.62
C ASN A 249 -11.92 15.40 -7.21
N ASP A 250 -10.75 15.40 -6.56
CA ASP A 250 -10.54 14.78 -5.25
C ASP A 250 -10.12 15.81 -4.20
N SER A 251 -11.09 16.29 -3.43
CA SER A 251 -10.87 17.33 -2.42
C SER A 251 -10.01 16.85 -1.26
N PHE A 252 -10.11 15.56 -0.90
CA PHE A 252 -9.32 14.97 0.18
C PHE A 252 -7.85 14.91 -0.21
N LEU A 253 -7.53 14.33 -1.37
CA LEU A 253 -6.16 14.25 -1.85
C LEU A 253 -5.58 15.61 -2.21
N THR A 254 -6.40 16.54 -2.72
CA THR A 254 -5.99 17.94 -2.91
C THR A 254 -5.56 18.57 -1.59
N ALA A 255 -6.35 18.41 -0.52
CA ALA A 255 -5.99 18.95 0.78
C ALA A 255 -4.68 18.37 1.31
N LYS A 256 -4.44 17.06 1.12
CA LYS A 256 -3.17 16.40 1.49
C LYS A 256 -1.99 16.92 0.66
N LEU A 257 -2.18 17.14 -0.64
CA LEU A 257 -1.17 17.77 -1.49
C LEU A 257 -0.86 19.20 -1.03
N ASP A 258 -1.86 19.98 -0.62
CA ASP A 258 -1.66 21.35 -0.14
C ASP A 258 -0.79 21.43 1.11
N GLU A 259 -0.95 20.46 2.02
CA GLU A 259 -0.08 20.35 3.19
C GLU A 259 1.38 20.12 2.80
N ILE A 260 1.61 19.24 1.81
CA ILE A 260 2.94 18.93 1.27
C ILE A 260 3.53 20.17 0.59
N LEU A 261 2.77 20.80 -0.32
CA LEU A 261 3.16 22.01 -1.06
C LEU A 261 3.49 23.18 -0.14
N ASN A 262 2.88 23.26 1.05
CA ASN A 262 3.14 24.34 2.01
C ASN A 262 4.33 24.05 2.94
N LYS A 263 4.60 22.78 3.29
CA LYS A 263 5.56 22.43 4.36
C LYS A 263 6.92 21.93 3.85
N LYS A 264 6.97 21.31 2.68
CA LYS A 264 8.17 20.57 2.21
C LYS A 264 9.19 21.48 1.54
N SER A 265 10.46 21.18 1.77
CA SER A 265 11.59 21.88 1.13
C SER A 265 11.92 21.33 -0.26
N LYS A 266 11.36 20.19 -0.64
CA LYS A 266 11.55 19.55 -1.94
C LYS A 266 10.22 18.95 -2.40
N LEU A 267 9.96 19.05 -3.70
CA LEU A 267 8.84 18.36 -4.33
C LEU A 267 9.38 17.21 -5.21
N GLY A 268 8.62 16.12 -5.24
CA GLY A 268 8.86 15.02 -6.15
C GLY A 268 8.61 15.41 -7.61
N ILE A 269 9.18 14.62 -8.52
CA ILE A 269 9.03 14.79 -9.96
C ILE A 269 7.59 14.51 -10.41
N GLY A 270 6.89 13.55 -9.80
CA GLY A 270 5.51 13.22 -10.14
C GLY A 270 4.53 14.37 -9.93
N ILE A 271 4.65 15.12 -8.83
CA ILE A 271 3.88 16.36 -8.61
C ILE A 271 4.16 17.40 -9.72
N LEU A 272 5.41 17.50 -10.18
CA LEU A 272 5.78 18.42 -11.26
C LEU A 272 5.24 17.97 -12.62
N LYS A 273 5.26 16.66 -12.90
CA LYS A 273 4.64 16.10 -14.08
C LYS A 273 3.12 16.31 -14.07
N LEU A 274 2.47 16.17 -12.92
CA LEU A 274 1.07 16.56 -12.74
C LEU A 274 0.85 18.03 -13.13
N PHE A 275 1.65 18.96 -12.61
CA PHE A 275 1.51 20.39 -12.95
C PHE A 275 1.73 20.65 -14.44
N LEU A 276 2.76 20.04 -15.05
CA LEU A 276 3.04 20.12 -16.49
C LEU A 276 1.89 19.58 -17.34
N ARG A 277 1.28 18.46 -16.93
CA ARG A 277 0.10 17.88 -17.60
C ARG A 277 -1.08 18.83 -17.53
N LEU A 278 -1.33 19.45 -16.37
CA LEU A 278 -2.43 20.39 -16.19
C LEU A 278 -2.21 21.72 -16.92
N ASP A 279 -0.97 22.23 -17.01
CA ASP A 279 -0.63 23.43 -17.81
C ASP A 279 -0.89 23.22 -19.31
N LYS A 280 -0.79 21.98 -19.80
CA LYS A 280 -1.13 21.64 -21.19
C LYS A 280 -2.61 21.37 -21.43
N SER A 281 -3.45 21.44 -20.39
CA SER A 281 -4.88 21.14 -20.49
C SER A 281 -5.66 22.34 -21.04
N ASP A 282 -6.60 22.08 -21.94
CA ASP A 282 -7.59 23.07 -22.39
C ASP A 282 -8.78 23.20 -21.39
N ASP A 283 -8.85 22.36 -20.37
CA ASP A 283 -9.91 22.38 -19.37
C ASP A 283 -9.70 23.50 -18.33
N LEU A 284 -10.61 24.47 -18.32
CA LEU A 284 -10.61 25.59 -17.37
C LEU A 284 -10.63 25.13 -15.91
N LYS A 285 -11.30 24.01 -15.59
CA LYS A 285 -11.33 23.51 -14.20
C LYS A 285 -9.94 23.08 -13.75
N SER A 286 -9.24 22.32 -14.58
CA SER A 286 -7.86 21.88 -14.39
C SER A 286 -6.90 23.05 -14.24
N LEU A 287 -6.99 24.05 -15.12
CA LEU A 287 -6.15 25.26 -15.08
C LEU A 287 -6.38 26.07 -13.80
N ASN A 288 -7.64 26.27 -13.41
CA ASN A 288 -7.98 26.95 -12.15
C ASN A 288 -7.46 26.18 -10.93
N TRP A 289 -7.58 24.85 -10.94
CA TRP A 289 -7.04 24.03 -9.86
C TRP A 289 -5.52 24.20 -9.74
N LEU A 290 -4.78 24.18 -10.86
CA LEU A 290 -3.34 24.41 -10.88
C LEU A 290 -2.96 25.79 -10.34
N ILE A 291 -3.66 26.85 -10.76
CA ILE A 291 -3.44 28.22 -10.26
C ILE A 291 -3.57 28.28 -8.74
N GLU A 292 -4.61 27.65 -8.17
CA GLU A 292 -4.77 27.64 -6.72
C GLU A 292 -3.65 26.87 -6.01
N ARG A 293 -3.12 25.80 -6.62
CA ARG A 293 -1.95 25.07 -6.06
C ARG A 293 -0.68 25.89 -6.11
N LEU A 294 -0.45 26.65 -7.18
CA LEU A 294 0.68 27.58 -7.27
C LEU A 294 0.59 28.68 -6.20
N LYS A 295 -0.61 29.19 -5.89
CA LYS A 295 -0.83 30.13 -4.78
C LYS A 295 -0.58 29.54 -3.39
N VAL A 296 -0.78 28.23 -3.21
CA VAL A 296 -0.41 27.56 -1.97
C VAL A 296 1.10 27.35 -1.89
N LEU A 297 1.72 26.91 -2.98
CA LEU A 297 3.18 26.74 -3.04
C LEU A 297 3.94 28.07 -2.88
N SER A 298 3.38 29.19 -3.35
CA SER A 298 3.97 30.53 -3.14
C SER A 298 4.03 30.95 -1.67
N LYS A 299 3.23 30.31 -0.81
CA LYS A 299 3.20 30.54 0.65
C LYS A 299 4.00 29.50 1.44
N ASN A 300 4.75 28.64 0.75
CA ASN A 300 5.51 27.55 1.38
C ASN A 300 6.46 28.08 2.47
N GLN A 301 6.43 27.42 3.63
CA GLN A 301 7.14 27.82 4.85
C GLN A 301 8.67 27.72 4.74
N LYS A 302 9.18 27.03 3.71
CA LYS A 302 10.60 26.85 3.40
C LYS A 302 11.12 27.85 2.37
N MET A 303 10.28 28.73 1.83
CA MET A 303 10.74 29.82 0.97
C MET A 303 11.76 30.69 1.71
N GLY A 304 12.92 30.95 1.09
CA GLY A 304 14.05 31.63 1.74
C GLY A 304 14.77 30.82 2.81
N LYS A 305 14.38 29.56 3.03
CA LYS A 305 14.92 28.63 4.04
C LYS A 305 15.24 27.27 3.43
N GLY A 306 15.67 27.25 2.16
CA GLY A 306 16.07 26.04 1.44
C GLY A 306 14.94 25.30 0.72
N LEU A 307 13.89 26.00 0.26
CA LEU A 307 12.95 25.44 -0.72
C LEU A 307 13.66 25.22 -2.06
N ILE A 308 13.63 24.01 -2.57
CA ILE A 308 14.23 23.57 -3.82
C ILE A 308 13.12 23.02 -4.71
N LEU A 309 12.93 23.63 -5.88
CA LEU A 309 11.96 23.18 -6.88
C LEU A 309 12.70 22.70 -8.12
N ARG A 310 12.33 21.51 -8.61
CA ARG A 310 12.90 20.97 -9.84
C ARG A 310 12.21 21.54 -11.07
N TYR A 311 12.90 21.53 -12.20
CA TYR A 311 12.33 21.79 -13.51
C TYR A 311 13.08 20.98 -14.56
N TYR A 312 12.44 20.72 -15.70
CA TYR A 312 13.06 20.01 -16.81
C TYR A 312 13.64 21.02 -17.80
N GLY A 313 14.93 20.91 -18.10
CA GLY A 313 15.60 21.83 -19.01
C GLY A 313 17.00 21.37 -19.39
N PHE A 314 17.61 22.09 -20.32
CA PHE A 314 18.95 21.77 -20.81
C PHE A 314 20.02 22.10 -19.76
N SER A 315 20.88 21.12 -19.45
CA SER A 315 22.03 21.30 -18.58
C SER A 315 23.30 21.43 -19.42
N GLU A 316 23.94 22.60 -19.39
CA GLU A 316 25.21 22.84 -20.10
C GLU A 316 26.33 21.91 -19.61
N SER A 317 26.36 21.57 -18.32
CA SER A 317 27.40 20.72 -17.74
C SER A 317 27.27 19.26 -18.14
N LEU A 318 26.05 18.78 -18.38
CA LEU A 318 25.76 17.41 -18.81
C LEU A 318 25.57 17.29 -20.32
N ASN A 319 25.44 18.42 -21.03
CA ASN A 319 25.14 18.51 -22.46
C ASN A 319 23.91 17.66 -22.87
N CYS A 320 22.88 17.65 -22.02
CA CYS A 320 21.62 16.96 -22.28
C CYS A 320 20.46 17.63 -21.51
N ASP A 321 19.24 17.32 -21.92
CA ASP A 321 18.03 17.70 -21.18
C ASP A 321 17.87 16.80 -19.95
N CYS A 322 17.76 17.42 -18.78
CA CYS A 322 17.61 16.69 -17.53
C CYS A 322 16.75 17.45 -16.53
N TRP A 323 16.33 16.77 -15.47
CA TRP A 323 15.79 17.44 -14.30
C TRP A 323 16.90 18.17 -13.57
N THR A 324 16.75 19.49 -13.43
CA THR A 324 17.61 20.37 -12.65
C THR A 324 16.77 21.04 -11.55
N TYR A 325 17.32 21.99 -10.79
CA TYR A 325 16.63 22.63 -9.69
C TYR A 325 16.99 24.11 -9.51
N ASP A 326 16.03 24.88 -8.98
CA ASP A 326 16.22 26.24 -8.49
C ASP A 326 16.00 26.26 -6.97
N GLU A 327 16.83 27.01 -6.25
CA GLU A 327 16.55 27.38 -4.85
C GLU A 327 15.65 28.61 -4.81
N ILE A 328 14.49 28.50 -4.18
CA ILE A 328 13.47 29.55 -4.15
C ILE A 328 13.63 30.40 -2.90
N LYS A 329 14.29 31.56 -3.07
CA LYS A 329 14.59 32.47 -1.95
C LYS A 329 13.49 33.48 -1.68
N ASN A 330 12.70 33.83 -2.70
CA ASN A 330 11.64 34.82 -2.64
C ASN A 330 10.61 34.59 -3.77
N ILE A 331 9.58 35.44 -3.81
CA ILE A 331 8.49 35.35 -4.78
C ILE A 331 8.95 35.59 -6.23
N GLU A 332 9.97 36.42 -6.44
CA GLU A 332 10.54 36.67 -7.78
C GLU A 332 11.20 35.41 -8.34
N ASN A 333 12.00 34.70 -7.52
CA ASN A 333 12.55 33.40 -7.90
C ASN A 333 11.46 32.38 -8.20
N PHE A 334 10.37 32.40 -7.41
CA PHE A 334 9.23 31.51 -7.64
C PHE A 334 8.52 31.79 -8.97
N ASN A 335 8.24 33.06 -9.29
CA ASN A 335 7.64 33.44 -10.58
C ASN A 335 8.56 33.10 -11.76
N ASN A 336 9.88 33.28 -11.61
CA ASN A 336 10.84 32.85 -12.63
C ASN A 336 10.81 31.32 -12.82
N TRP A 337 10.71 30.55 -11.74
CA TRP A 337 10.57 29.10 -11.81
C TRP A 337 9.26 28.67 -12.50
N ILE A 338 8.15 29.33 -12.21
CA ILE A 338 6.86 29.11 -12.89
C ILE A 338 7.03 29.33 -14.40
N ASN A 339 7.59 30.47 -14.82
CA ASN A 339 7.74 30.80 -16.24
C ASN A 339 8.64 29.81 -17.00
N LYS A 340 9.67 29.27 -16.34
CA LYS A 340 10.53 28.23 -16.92
C LYS A 340 9.83 26.87 -17.03
N THR A 341 9.00 26.53 -16.04
CA THR A 341 8.46 25.17 -15.86
C THR A 341 7.09 25.00 -16.50
N LEU A 342 6.24 26.03 -16.47
CA LEU A 342 4.83 26.01 -16.88
C LEU A 342 4.54 27.16 -17.87
N PRO A 343 5.06 27.09 -19.11
CA PRO A 343 5.12 28.23 -20.00
C PRO A 343 3.80 28.55 -20.73
N ASN A 344 2.80 27.66 -20.73
CA ASN A 344 1.69 27.76 -21.69
C ASN A 344 0.65 28.82 -21.33
N ASN A 345 0.50 29.16 -20.04
CA ASN A 345 -0.61 30.00 -19.57
C ASN A 345 -0.20 31.28 -18.83
N GLY A 346 1.10 31.61 -18.78
CA GLY A 346 1.59 32.89 -18.23
C GLY A 346 1.22 33.14 -16.76
N TYR A 347 1.30 32.11 -15.92
CA TYR A 347 0.93 32.20 -14.51
C TYR A 347 1.83 33.16 -13.74
N ASN A 348 1.25 33.82 -12.72
CA ASN A 348 2.00 34.59 -11.72
C ASN A 348 1.40 34.33 -10.33
N ALA A 349 2.27 34.24 -9.33
CA ALA A 349 1.93 33.87 -7.95
C ALA A 349 1.33 35.00 -7.12
#